data_AF-A0AAU1LPC1-F1
#
_entry.id   AF-A0AAU1LPC1-F1
#
_cell.length_a   1.000
_cell.length_b   1.000
_cell.length_c   1.000
_cell.angle_alpha   90.00
_cell.angle_beta   90.00
_cell.angle_gamma   90.00
#
_symmetry.space_group_name_H-M   'P 1'
#
loop_
_entity.id
_entity.type
_entity.pdbx_description
1 polymer ?
#
loop_
_entity_poly.entity_id
_entity_poly.type
_entity_poly.pdbx_seq_one_letter_code
_entity_poly.pdbx_strand_id
1 'polypeptide(L)'
;MSNGTSGLPDNVLDDPARLLDTDRTAIRAHIENTAPGPHPGRDVFQQAEAIFGGTEVSRAEFAAWLHFAATMLGHKTYARQIAAAEPGMPWRTVWAWWRPVGHYIAHPNLTHLKPLGLQPHNGRQLLRVKAAWENTWLDLETGERTPAPPHEDGRPLPTPPDGTPRLDDLELYAPESWTHATPLTAPDGRTRYLIADTCGLALLETDPDILRDWPRDFLDHDSAEHGTPGRIPTHPAPTGPLTAQRIDDAFAPVDVIRIPEPELPTTLEHPAARRHLRDIGLPARWACGWTTFTPCPAKDMTPQDAAATPAAALPDGTAPADLLLLGTTPHGTLHLHRRDGSVHLVHAAERIRLSPDLDHFTRLLEGVRRYMDACWHPRPDEDPKNDFLTEMDALAPGTLNSQRPSGAQWEYFIAGITELDEDGF
;
A
#
# COMPACT_ATOMS: atom_id res chain seq x y z
N MET A 1 0.23 45.26 28.90
CA MET A 1 -0.76 44.18 28.71
C MET A 1 -0.12 43.17 27.79
N SER A 2 0.49 42.11 28.37
CA SER A 2 1.04 40.99 27.60
C SER A 2 -0.11 40.04 27.26
N ASN A 3 -0.43 39.91 25.99
CA ASN A 3 -1.24 38.79 25.50
C ASN A 3 -0.36 37.55 25.57
N GLY A 4 -0.52 36.77 26.64
CA GLY A 4 0.08 35.45 26.73
C GLY A 4 -0.61 34.53 25.73
N THR A 5 0.10 34.14 24.67
CA THR A 5 -0.19 32.89 23.97
C THR A 5 -0.01 31.76 24.97
N SER A 6 -1.10 31.36 25.62
CA SER A 6 -1.12 30.11 26.40
C SER A 6 -0.88 28.98 25.40
N GLY A 7 0.36 28.48 25.32
CA GLY A 7 0.66 27.29 24.55
C GLY A 7 -0.25 26.14 25.02
N LEU A 8 -0.73 25.33 24.08
CA LEU A 8 -1.42 24.09 24.42
C LEU A 8 -0.50 23.25 25.31
N PRO A 9 -1.05 22.53 26.32
CA PRO A 9 -0.23 21.66 27.15
C PRO A 9 0.44 20.60 26.27
N ASP A 10 1.72 20.33 26.53
CA ASP A 10 2.55 19.43 25.71
C ASP A 10 1.98 18.01 25.56
N ASN A 11 1.07 17.60 26.45
CA ASN A 11 0.45 16.28 26.46
C ASN A 11 -0.94 16.22 25.79
N VAL A 12 -1.36 17.26 25.06
CA VAL A 12 -2.68 17.28 24.39
C VAL A 12 -2.84 16.11 23.40
N LEU A 13 -1.75 15.68 22.77
CA LEU A 13 -1.71 14.55 21.84
C LEU A 13 -1.61 13.18 22.55
N ASP A 14 -1.33 13.15 23.85
CA ASP A 14 -1.24 11.90 24.62
C ASP A 14 -2.60 11.46 25.19
N ASP A 15 -3.53 12.39 25.31
CA ASP A 15 -4.81 12.21 25.98
C ASP A 15 -5.96 12.47 24.98
N PRO A 16 -6.60 11.41 24.45
CA PRO A 16 -7.71 11.55 23.52
C PRO A 16 -8.87 12.41 24.02
N ALA A 17 -9.13 12.46 25.33
CA ALA A 17 -10.19 13.32 25.86
C ALA A 17 -9.83 14.79 25.69
N ARG A 18 -8.58 15.17 25.99
CA ARG A 18 -8.08 16.54 25.76
C ARG A 18 -8.03 16.88 24.29
N LEU A 19 -7.59 15.94 23.44
CA LEU A 19 -7.56 16.12 21.99
C LEU A 19 -8.96 16.45 21.45
N LEU A 20 -9.98 15.70 21.89
CA LEU A 20 -11.38 15.90 21.49
C LEU A 20 -11.99 17.21 22.01
N ASP A 21 -11.54 17.69 23.16
CA ASP A 21 -12.03 18.92 23.78
C ASP A 21 -11.27 20.18 23.31
N THR A 22 -10.21 20.00 22.51
CA THR A 22 -9.38 21.09 21.99
C THR A 22 -9.77 21.44 20.56
N ASP A 23 -9.81 22.74 20.26
CA ASP A 23 -10.03 23.22 18.90
C ASP A 23 -9.01 22.65 17.90
N ARG A 24 -9.49 22.09 16.78
CA ARG A 24 -8.64 21.45 15.77
C ARG A 24 -7.64 22.41 15.13
N THR A 25 -7.97 23.69 14.98
CA THR A 25 -7.03 24.70 14.47
C THR A 25 -5.88 24.93 15.45
N ALA A 26 -6.18 24.95 16.75
CA ALA A 26 -5.16 25.02 17.78
C ALA A 26 -4.25 23.78 17.78
N ILE A 27 -4.81 22.57 17.58
CA ILE A 27 -4.03 21.33 17.44
C ILE A 27 -3.10 21.39 16.23
N ARG A 28 -3.61 21.79 15.06
CA ARG A 28 -2.79 21.96 13.84
C ARG A 28 -1.61 22.90 14.09
N ALA A 29 -1.88 24.07 14.67
CA ALA A 29 -0.83 25.03 15.03
C ALA A 29 0.18 24.45 16.04
N HIS A 30 -0.26 23.64 17.00
CA HIS A 30 0.65 22.96 17.94
C HIS A 30 1.53 21.92 17.24
N ILE A 31 0.97 21.12 16.33
CA ILE A 31 1.73 20.14 15.54
C ILE A 31 2.79 20.84 14.67
N GLU A 32 2.43 21.95 14.01
CA GLU A 32 3.37 22.74 13.19
C GLU A 32 4.53 23.32 13.98
N ASN A 33 4.29 23.72 15.22
CA ASN A 33 5.30 24.32 16.10
C ASN A 33 6.13 23.29 16.90
N THR A 34 5.78 22.00 16.82
CA THR A 34 6.47 20.94 17.55
C THR A 34 7.44 20.20 16.63
N ALA A 35 8.59 19.77 17.18
CA ALA A 35 9.59 19.04 16.40
C ALA A 35 8.97 17.80 15.71
N PRO A 36 9.38 17.51 14.46
CA PRO A 36 8.96 16.30 13.76
C PRO A 36 9.48 15.07 14.50
N GLY A 37 8.66 14.02 14.53
CA GLY A 37 8.98 12.77 15.21
C GLY A 37 7.74 11.88 15.35
N PRO A 38 7.92 10.56 15.54
CA PRO A 38 6.80 9.62 15.69
C PRO A 38 6.01 9.94 16.95
N HIS A 39 4.69 10.11 16.82
CA HIS A 39 3.83 10.37 17.97
C HIS A 39 2.40 9.88 17.66
N PRO A 40 1.90 8.84 18.35
CA PRO A 40 0.61 8.22 18.01
C PRO A 40 -0.55 9.23 17.88
N GLY A 41 -0.71 10.14 18.84
CA GLY A 41 -1.78 11.15 18.75
C GLY A 41 -1.63 12.15 17.60
N ARG A 42 -0.40 12.50 17.22
CA ARG A 42 -0.14 13.33 16.04
C ARG A 42 -0.53 12.58 14.78
N ASP A 43 -0.02 11.36 14.64
CA ASP A 43 -0.21 10.53 13.45
C ASP A 43 -1.70 10.22 13.26
N VAL A 44 -2.40 9.88 14.34
CA VAL A 44 -3.87 9.66 14.33
C VAL A 44 -4.64 10.91 13.96
N PHE A 45 -4.32 12.06 14.55
CA PHE A 45 -5.01 13.31 14.25
C PHE A 45 -4.83 13.71 12.79
N GLN A 46 -3.58 13.72 12.29
CA GLN A 46 -3.31 14.09 10.91
C GLN A 46 -3.94 13.11 9.92
N GLN A 47 -3.92 11.80 10.20
CA GLN A 47 -4.58 10.81 9.32
C GLN A 47 -6.10 10.93 9.32
N ALA A 48 -6.72 11.22 10.47
CA ALA A 48 -8.16 11.46 10.52
C ALA A 48 -8.51 12.65 9.61
N GLU A 49 -7.91 13.83 9.83
CA GLU A 49 -8.19 15.01 9.02
C GLU A 49 -7.87 14.82 7.53
N ALA A 50 -6.88 13.98 7.20
CA ALA A 50 -6.51 13.70 5.82
C ALA A 50 -7.43 12.68 5.13
N ILE A 51 -8.29 11.96 5.86
CA ILE A 51 -9.25 10.99 5.30
C ILE A 51 -10.65 11.61 5.16
N PHE A 52 -11.18 12.26 6.19
CA PHE A 52 -12.54 12.83 6.14
C PHE A 52 -12.56 14.32 5.77
N GLY A 53 -11.40 14.97 5.78
CA GLY A 53 -11.23 16.39 5.48
C GLY A 53 -11.43 17.33 6.67
N GLY A 54 -11.45 18.63 6.37
CA GLY A 54 -11.47 19.70 7.38
C GLY A 54 -12.83 20.16 7.86
N THR A 55 -13.91 19.55 7.39
CA THR A 55 -15.27 20.00 7.72
C THR A 55 -15.52 19.95 9.22
N GLU A 56 -16.32 20.90 9.72
CA GLU A 56 -16.71 20.95 11.13
C GLU A 56 -17.73 19.86 11.42
N VAL A 57 -17.42 19.00 12.40
CA VAL A 57 -18.27 17.90 12.82
C VAL A 57 -18.42 17.88 14.35
N SER A 58 -19.40 17.11 14.84
CA SER A 58 -19.58 16.92 16.28
C SER A 58 -18.37 16.23 16.91
N ARG A 59 -18.20 16.39 18.24
CA ARG A 59 -17.17 15.68 19.02
C ARG A 59 -17.23 14.16 18.79
N ALA A 60 -18.44 13.60 18.76
CA ALA A 60 -18.69 12.17 18.58
C ALA A 60 -18.33 11.67 17.17
N GLU A 61 -18.63 12.46 16.14
CA GLU A 61 -18.22 12.14 14.77
C GLU A 61 -16.70 12.21 14.61
N PHE A 62 -16.08 13.27 15.14
CA PHE A 62 -14.62 13.39 15.08
C PHE A 62 -13.91 12.27 15.85
N ALA A 63 -14.46 11.84 16.99
CA ALA A 63 -13.96 10.67 17.72
C ALA A 63 -14.02 9.39 16.89
N ALA A 64 -15.06 9.18 16.08
CA ALA A 64 -15.16 8.03 15.20
C ALA A 64 -14.06 8.02 14.13
N TRP A 65 -13.75 9.19 13.55
CA TRP A 65 -12.63 9.35 12.63
C TRP A 65 -11.24 9.17 13.27
N LEU A 66 -11.04 9.67 14.49
CA LEU A 66 -9.82 9.38 15.25
C LEU A 66 -9.71 7.88 15.56
N HIS A 67 -10.82 7.22 15.89
CA HIS A 67 -10.86 5.79 16.14
C HIS A 67 -10.53 4.99 14.88
N PHE A 68 -11.02 5.41 13.71
CA PHE A 68 -10.68 4.84 12.41
C PHE A 68 -9.18 4.96 12.13
N ALA A 69 -8.64 6.18 12.21
CA ALA A 69 -7.22 6.43 11.98
C ALA A 69 -6.32 5.65 12.96
N ALA A 70 -6.67 5.59 14.24
CA ALA A 70 -5.93 4.81 15.23
C ALA A 70 -5.98 3.30 14.96
N THR A 71 -7.11 2.79 14.49
CA THR A 71 -7.27 1.36 14.15
C THR A 71 -6.47 1.02 12.89
N MET A 72 -6.59 1.83 11.84
CA MET A 72 -5.83 1.72 10.59
C MET A 72 -4.32 1.73 10.82
N LEU A 73 -3.82 2.66 11.64
CA LEU A 73 -2.39 2.78 11.97
C LEU A 73 -1.91 1.69 12.95
N GLY A 74 -2.81 0.84 13.47
CA GLY A 74 -2.46 -0.20 14.43
C GLY A 74 -2.21 0.31 15.86
N HIS A 75 -2.56 1.54 16.19
CA HIS A 75 -2.46 2.13 17.53
C HIS A 75 -3.59 1.64 18.46
N LYS A 76 -3.65 0.32 18.70
CA LYS A 76 -4.74 -0.36 19.45
C LYS A 76 -4.99 0.22 20.85
N THR A 77 -3.96 0.70 21.54
CA THR A 77 -4.14 1.34 22.87
C THR A 77 -4.77 2.71 22.74
N TYR A 78 -4.35 3.50 21.75
CA TYR A 78 -4.90 4.84 21.51
C TYR A 78 -6.36 4.76 21.04
N ALA A 79 -6.68 3.82 20.14
CA ALA A 79 -8.06 3.53 19.71
C ALA A 79 -8.99 3.22 20.91
N ARG A 80 -8.54 2.37 21.86
CA ARG A 80 -9.29 2.08 23.10
C ARG A 80 -9.47 3.31 23.99
N GLN A 81 -8.47 4.18 24.06
CA GLN A 81 -8.56 5.41 24.83
C GLN A 81 -9.55 6.40 24.19
N ILE A 82 -9.57 6.53 22.86
CA ILE A 82 -10.59 7.31 22.13
C ILE A 82 -11.99 6.76 22.44
N ALA A 83 -12.18 5.44 22.33
CA ALA A 83 -13.47 4.82 22.62
C ALA A 83 -13.94 5.00 24.07
N ALA A 84 -13.02 5.12 25.02
CA ALA A 84 -13.34 5.44 26.41
C ALA A 84 -13.65 6.92 26.62
N ALA A 85 -12.99 7.82 25.88
CA ALA A 85 -13.17 9.28 25.96
C ALA A 85 -14.47 9.75 25.30
N GLU A 86 -14.98 9.02 24.32
CA GLU A 86 -16.25 9.28 23.66
C GLU A 86 -17.02 7.98 23.40
N PRO A 87 -17.76 7.46 24.40
CA PRO A 87 -18.57 6.26 24.20
C PRO A 87 -19.72 6.49 23.21
N GLY A 88 -20.13 7.74 22.98
CA GLY A 88 -21.23 8.17 22.13
C GLY A 88 -20.91 8.26 20.63
N MET A 89 -19.81 7.66 20.16
CA MET A 89 -19.51 7.61 18.72
C MET A 89 -20.64 6.91 17.93
N PRO A 90 -21.09 7.48 16.80
CA PRO A 90 -22.16 6.91 15.98
C PRO A 90 -21.77 5.59 15.31
N TRP A 91 -20.46 5.41 15.08
CA TRP A 91 -19.87 4.20 14.52
C TRP A 91 -18.47 3.97 15.10
N ARG A 92 -18.02 2.72 15.06
CA ARG A 92 -16.71 2.28 15.53
C ARG A 92 -16.06 1.38 14.49
N THR A 93 -14.74 1.49 14.37
CA THR A 93 -13.97 0.65 13.46
C THR A 93 -13.67 -0.70 14.13
N VAL A 94 -14.13 -1.80 13.54
CA VAL A 94 -13.77 -3.15 13.99
C VAL A 94 -12.35 -3.46 13.54
N TRP A 95 -12.07 -3.24 12.25
CA TRP A 95 -10.75 -3.31 11.64
C TRP A 95 -10.72 -2.47 10.36
N ALA A 96 -9.51 -2.06 9.95
CA ALA A 96 -9.29 -1.32 8.72
C ALA A 96 -7.99 -1.79 8.05
N TRP A 97 -8.11 -2.27 6.82
CA TRP A 97 -7.05 -2.52 5.86
C TRP A 97 -7.08 -1.37 4.85
N TRP A 98 -6.60 -0.22 5.27
CA TRP A 98 -6.78 1.05 4.57
C TRP A 98 -5.42 1.71 4.36
N ARG A 99 -5.17 2.24 3.15
CA ARG A 99 -3.94 2.95 2.80
C ARG A 99 -3.88 4.28 3.57
N PRO A 100 -2.91 4.48 4.48
CA PRO A 100 -2.74 5.78 5.13
C PRO A 100 -2.30 6.86 4.13
N VAL A 101 -2.68 8.11 4.35
CA VAL A 101 -2.18 9.25 3.55
C VAL A 101 -0.68 9.35 3.67
N GLY A 102 0.01 9.53 2.55
CA GLY A 102 1.46 9.63 2.47
C GLY A 102 2.17 8.29 2.73
N HIS A 103 1.43 7.17 2.76
CA HIS A 103 1.99 5.82 2.88
C HIS A 103 1.60 4.97 1.67
N TYR A 104 2.55 4.79 0.77
CA TYR A 104 2.33 4.18 -0.53
C TYR A 104 2.60 2.67 -0.52
N ILE A 105 1.91 1.93 0.35
CA ILE A 105 1.88 0.46 0.25
C ILE A 105 0.59 0.08 -0.46
N ALA A 106 0.71 -0.64 -1.58
CA ALA A 106 -0.40 -1.12 -2.39
C ALA A 106 -1.16 -2.31 -1.77
N HIS A 107 -1.25 -2.42 -0.44
CA HIS A 107 -1.99 -3.51 0.20
C HIS A 107 -3.10 -2.98 1.11
N PRO A 108 -4.37 -3.36 0.88
CA PRO A 108 -4.84 -4.17 -0.25
C PRO A 108 -4.91 -3.35 -1.55
N ASN A 109 -4.46 -3.89 -2.68
CA ASN A 109 -4.69 -3.27 -3.99
C ASN A 109 -6.02 -3.80 -4.53
N LEU A 110 -7.04 -2.94 -4.57
CA LEU A 110 -8.39 -3.32 -4.98
C LEU A 110 -8.67 -3.02 -6.47
N THR A 111 -7.66 -2.66 -7.26
CA THR A 111 -7.80 -2.46 -8.71
C THR A 111 -8.42 -3.68 -9.39
N HIS A 112 -9.52 -3.43 -10.12
CA HIS A 112 -10.37 -4.46 -10.73
C HIS A 112 -10.91 -5.51 -9.72
N LEU A 113 -11.29 -5.05 -8.52
CA LEU A 113 -11.94 -5.86 -7.48
C LEU A 113 -13.06 -6.73 -8.06
N LYS A 114 -12.98 -8.04 -7.81
CA LYS A 114 -14.09 -8.97 -8.03
C LYS A 114 -15.05 -8.88 -6.84
N PRO A 115 -16.35 -9.21 -7.04
CA PRO A 115 -17.31 -9.21 -5.95
C PRO A 115 -16.77 -9.95 -4.73
N LEU A 116 -16.80 -9.27 -3.59
CA LEU A 116 -16.41 -9.84 -2.30
C LEU A 116 -17.31 -11.03 -1.97
N GLY A 117 -16.76 -12.00 -1.24
CA GLY A 117 -17.49 -13.20 -0.85
C GLY A 117 -17.16 -13.66 0.56
N LEU A 118 -18.09 -14.38 1.17
CA LEU A 118 -17.93 -14.96 2.50
C LEU A 118 -17.82 -16.47 2.41
N GLN A 119 -16.92 -17.04 3.20
CA GLN A 119 -16.77 -18.49 3.34
C GLN A 119 -16.67 -18.89 4.81
N PRO A 120 -17.58 -19.75 5.31
CA PRO A 120 -17.38 -20.41 6.59
C PRO A 120 -16.17 -21.36 6.54
N HIS A 121 -15.22 -21.21 7.46
CA HIS A 121 -14.07 -22.09 7.57
C HIS A 121 -13.61 -22.19 9.04
N ASN A 122 -13.40 -23.41 9.54
CA ASN A 122 -12.95 -23.69 10.92
C ASN A 122 -13.75 -22.94 12.01
N GLY A 123 -15.07 -22.82 11.85
CA GLY A 123 -15.95 -22.14 12.80
C GLY A 123 -15.90 -20.61 12.75
N ARG A 124 -15.27 -20.03 11.73
CA ARG A 124 -15.18 -18.58 11.50
C ARG A 124 -15.77 -18.23 10.14
N GLN A 125 -16.09 -16.96 9.95
CA GLN A 125 -16.46 -16.42 8.64
C GLN A 125 -15.27 -15.70 8.05
N LEU A 126 -14.84 -16.12 6.86
CA LEU A 126 -13.74 -15.51 6.14
C LEU A 126 -14.27 -14.64 5.01
N LEU A 127 -13.70 -13.45 4.85
CA LEU A 127 -13.89 -12.57 3.71
C LEU A 127 -12.85 -12.89 2.63
N ARG A 128 -13.32 -13.25 1.44
CA ARG A 128 -12.49 -13.41 0.25
C ARG A 128 -12.34 -12.05 -0.44
N VAL A 129 -11.11 -11.62 -0.63
CA VAL A 129 -10.74 -10.42 -1.37
C VAL A 129 -9.96 -10.85 -2.60
N LYS A 130 -10.50 -10.58 -3.79
CA LYS A 130 -9.87 -10.94 -5.06
C LYS A 130 -9.89 -9.77 -6.02
N ALA A 131 -8.72 -9.33 -6.46
CA ALA A 131 -8.52 -8.25 -7.42
C ALA A 131 -7.51 -8.70 -8.48
N ALA A 132 -7.05 -7.79 -9.35
CA ALA A 132 -5.97 -8.10 -10.30
C ALA A 132 -4.69 -8.54 -9.59
N TRP A 133 -4.46 -7.97 -8.41
CA TRP A 133 -3.23 -8.01 -7.66
C TRP A 133 -3.38 -8.52 -6.23
N GLU A 134 -4.60 -8.90 -5.86
CA GLU A 134 -4.98 -9.28 -4.51
C GLU A 134 -5.72 -10.62 -4.56
N ASN A 135 -5.42 -11.49 -3.61
CA ASN A 135 -6.05 -12.79 -3.45
C ASN A 135 -5.85 -13.25 -2.01
N THR A 136 -6.52 -12.53 -1.11
CA THR A 136 -6.33 -12.67 0.33
C THR A 136 -7.63 -13.07 1.01
N TRP A 137 -7.47 -13.80 2.11
CA TRP A 137 -8.55 -14.21 3.00
C TRP A 137 -8.39 -13.51 4.33
N LEU A 138 -9.44 -12.83 4.78
CA LEU A 138 -9.47 -12.14 6.06
C LEU A 138 -10.45 -12.84 6.98
N ASP A 139 -10.11 -12.98 8.26
CA ASP A 139 -11.10 -13.25 9.28
C ASP A 139 -12.05 -12.04 9.36
N LEU A 140 -13.35 -12.25 9.10
CA LEU A 140 -14.32 -11.15 9.04
C LEU A 140 -14.46 -10.43 10.38
N GLU A 141 -14.25 -11.12 11.51
CA GLU A 141 -14.41 -10.54 12.84
C GLU A 141 -13.20 -9.69 13.25
N THR A 142 -11.99 -10.08 12.84
CA THR A 142 -10.75 -9.45 13.32
C THR A 142 -10.00 -8.67 12.25
N GLY A 143 -10.31 -8.90 10.98
CA GLY A 143 -9.56 -8.39 9.84
C GLY A 143 -8.18 -9.03 9.70
N GLU A 144 -7.86 -10.08 10.48
CA GLU A 144 -6.55 -10.72 10.38
C GLU A 144 -6.46 -11.57 9.12
N ARG A 145 -5.28 -11.53 8.47
CA ARG A 145 -5.01 -12.37 7.31
C ARG A 145 -4.99 -13.84 7.72
N THR A 146 -5.64 -14.68 6.92
CA THR A 146 -5.68 -16.13 7.11
C THR A 146 -5.18 -16.85 5.85
N PRO A 147 -4.63 -18.07 5.98
CA PRO A 147 -4.35 -18.92 4.83
C PRO A 147 -5.63 -19.22 4.04
N ALA A 148 -5.49 -19.38 2.73
CA ALA A 148 -6.62 -19.76 1.88
C ALA A 148 -7.19 -21.13 2.31
N PRO A 149 -8.53 -21.28 2.38
CA PRO A 149 -9.15 -22.58 2.59
C PRO A 149 -8.74 -23.58 1.49
N PRO A 150 -8.62 -24.89 1.81
CA PRO A 150 -8.21 -25.91 0.84
C PRO A 150 -9.21 -26.10 -0.31
N HIS A 151 -10.48 -25.78 -0.04
CA HIS A 151 -11.55 -25.77 -1.03
C HIS A 151 -12.27 -24.43 -0.95
N GLU A 152 -12.40 -23.78 -2.10
CA GLU A 152 -13.10 -22.53 -2.24
C GLU A 152 -14.59 -22.79 -2.48
N ASP A 153 -15.42 -22.36 -1.52
CA ASP A 153 -16.89 -22.40 -1.57
C ASP A 153 -17.44 -21.03 -1.12
N GLY A 154 -16.80 -19.98 -1.62
CA GLY A 154 -17.16 -18.60 -1.32
C GLY A 154 -18.53 -18.26 -1.88
N ARG A 155 -19.40 -17.74 -1.02
CA ARG A 155 -20.72 -17.24 -1.40
C ARG A 155 -20.65 -15.73 -1.57
N PRO A 156 -21.46 -15.12 -2.45
CA PRO A 156 -21.59 -13.67 -2.50
C PRO A 156 -21.93 -13.11 -1.12
N LEU A 157 -21.60 -11.83 -0.88
CA LEU A 157 -22.10 -11.12 0.29
C LEU A 157 -23.63 -11.25 0.36
N PRO A 158 -24.20 -11.48 1.57
CA PRO A 158 -25.64 -11.64 1.71
C PRO A 158 -26.36 -10.36 1.30
N THR A 159 -27.51 -10.49 0.64
CA THR A 159 -28.42 -9.37 0.51
C THR A 159 -28.93 -9.00 1.89
N PRO A 160 -28.80 -7.74 2.31
CA PRO A 160 -29.29 -7.34 3.62
C PRO A 160 -30.81 -7.49 3.70
N PRO A 161 -31.37 -7.80 4.89
CA PRO A 161 -32.81 -7.84 5.09
C PRO A 161 -33.49 -6.53 4.67
N ASP A 162 -34.71 -6.63 4.15
CA ASP A 162 -35.52 -5.46 3.80
C ASP A 162 -35.63 -4.49 4.99
N GLY A 163 -35.35 -3.21 4.72
CA GLY A 163 -35.39 -2.15 5.74
C GLY A 163 -34.13 -2.02 6.60
N THR A 164 -33.07 -2.79 6.33
CA THR A 164 -31.75 -2.52 6.93
C THR A 164 -31.23 -1.18 6.42
N PRO A 165 -30.98 -0.19 7.29
CA PRO A 165 -30.46 1.11 6.86
C PRO A 165 -29.11 0.93 6.18
N ARG A 166 -28.91 1.58 5.03
CA ARG A 166 -27.59 1.69 4.41
C ARG A 166 -26.77 2.74 5.18
N LEU A 167 -25.45 2.77 4.96
CA LEU A 167 -24.58 3.69 5.71
C LEU A 167 -24.86 5.16 5.35
N ASP A 168 -25.17 5.43 4.09
CA ASP A 168 -25.59 6.73 3.56
C ASP A 168 -26.94 7.20 4.11
N ASP A 169 -27.86 6.26 4.42
CA ASP A 169 -29.14 6.59 5.07
C ASP A 169 -28.98 7.10 6.51
N LEU A 170 -27.79 6.94 7.11
CA LEU A 170 -27.50 7.35 8.49
C LEU A 170 -26.98 8.78 8.59
N GLU A 171 -26.77 9.47 7.47
CA GLU A 171 -26.31 10.87 7.41
C GLU A 171 -25.02 11.11 8.23
N LEU A 172 -24.08 10.15 8.14
CA LEU A 172 -22.77 10.18 8.79
C LEU A 172 -21.74 10.81 7.87
N TYR A 173 -20.98 11.80 8.36
CA TYR A 173 -19.92 12.45 7.58
C TYR A 173 -18.87 11.45 7.10
N ALA A 174 -18.90 11.11 5.81
CA ALA A 174 -18.05 10.10 5.19
C ALA A 174 -17.77 10.38 3.70
N PRO A 175 -16.64 9.87 3.17
CA PRO A 175 -16.34 9.93 1.74
C PRO A 175 -17.47 9.35 0.89
N GLU A 176 -17.69 9.90 -0.31
CA GLU A 176 -18.76 9.45 -1.22
C GLU A 176 -18.70 7.94 -1.49
N SER A 177 -17.49 7.38 -1.61
CA SER A 177 -17.28 5.97 -1.88
C SER A 177 -17.82 5.02 -0.79
N TRP A 178 -18.06 5.53 0.42
CA TRP A 178 -18.62 4.75 1.53
C TRP A 178 -20.13 4.53 1.40
N THR A 179 -20.82 5.25 0.51
CA THR A 179 -22.25 5.08 0.17
C THR A 179 -22.59 3.64 -0.25
N HIS A 180 -21.60 2.91 -0.76
CA HIS A 180 -21.75 1.52 -1.21
C HIS A 180 -21.37 0.48 -0.16
N ALA A 181 -21.18 0.88 1.10
CA ALA A 181 -20.88 -0.05 2.18
C ALA A 181 -21.97 -1.14 2.29
N THR A 182 -21.53 -2.40 2.38
CA THR A 182 -22.44 -3.54 2.46
C THR A 182 -22.79 -3.84 3.92
N PRO A 183 -24.07 -3.77 4.34
CA PRO A 183 -24.45 -4.13 5.68
C PRO A 183 -24.41 -5.65 5.89
N LEU A 184 -23.89 -6.05 7.05
CA LEU A 184 -23.70 -7.41 7.51
C LEU A 184 -24.28 -7.54 8.92
N THR A 185 -24.90 -8.68 9.22
CA THR A 185 -25.36 -8.99 10.57
C THR A 185 -24.23 -9.63 11.36
N ALA A 186 -23.78 -8.98 12.43
CA ALA A 186 -22.79 -9.53 13.36
C ALA A 186 -23.41 -10.68 14.19
N PRO A 187 -22.58 -11.57 14.78
CA PRO A 187 -23.07 -12.69 15.60
C PRO A 187 -23.93 -12.28 16.80
N ASP A 188 -23.75 -11.06 17.29
CA ASP A 188 -24.52 -10.47 18.40
C ASP A 188 -25.81 -9.75 17.95
N GLY A 189 -26.10 -9.76 16.64
CA GLY A 189 -27.29 -9.15 16.04
C GLY A 189 -27.12 -7.68 15.65
N ARG A 190 -25.98 -7.05 15.92
CA ARG A 190 -25.71 -5.67 15.49
C ARG A 190 -25.42 -5.60 13.99
N THR A 191 -25.64 -4.44 13.40
CA THR A 191 -25.30 -4.18 12.00
C THR A 191 -23.85 -3.71 11.91
N ARG A 192 -23.09 -4.35 11.03
CA ARG A 192 -21.76 -3.91 10.61
C ARG A 192 -21.77 -3.53 9.15
N TYR A 193 -20.92 -2.60 8.75
CA TYR A 193 -20.83 -2.09 7.39
C TYR A 193 -19.45 -2.40 6.82
N LEU A 194 -19.40 -3.25 5.80
CA LEU A 194 -18.18 -3.57 5.08
C LEU A 194 -17.99 -2.56 3.95
N ILE A 195 -16.97 -1.73 4.07
CA ILE A 195 -16.55 -0.77 3.07
C ILE A 195 -15.50 -1.41 2.18
N ALA A 196 -15.64 -1.20 0.87
CA ALA A 196 -14.63 -1.50 -0.13
C ALA A 196 -14.47 -0.28 -1.05
N ASP A 197 -13.28 0.28 -1.03
CA ASP A 197 -12.92 1.53 -1.69
C ASP A 197 -11.55 1.39 -2.36
N THR A 198 -11.20 2.27 -3.29
CA THR A 198 -9.86 2.28 -3.89
C THR A 198 -8.75 2.38 -2.85
N CYS A 199 -8.99 3.07 -1.73
CA CYS A 199 -8.04 3.17 -0.63
C CYS A 199 -7.99 1.93 0.29
N GLY A 200 -8.93 0.98 0.17
CA GLY A 200 -8.88 -0.29 0.88
C GLY A 200 -10.22 -0.79 1.44
N LEU A 201 -10.13 -1.57 2.52
CA LEU A 201 -11.25 -2.25 3.16
C LEU A 201 -11.39 -1.83 4.61
N ALA A 202 -12.62 -1.67 5.09
CA ALA A 202 -12.89 -1.49 6.51
C ALA A 202 -14.19 -2.14 6.93
N LEU A 203 -14.25 -2.60 8.18
CA LEU A 203 -15.50 -3.04 8.79
C LEU A 203 -15.84 -2.09 9.92
N LEU A 204 -16.98 -1.42 9.79
CA LEU A 204 -17.52 -0.54 10.81
C LEU A 204 -18.66 -1.21 11.54
N GLU A 205 -18.88 -0.81 12.77
CA GLU A 205 -20.00 -1.24 13.60
C GLU A 205 -20.74 0.01 14.06
N THR A 206 -22.05 0.03 13.87
CA THR A 206 -22.89 1.14 14.36
C THR A 206 -23.58 0.77 15.66
N ASP A 207 -23.95 1.80 16.42
CA ASP A 207 -24.75 1.63 17.64
C ASP A 207 -26.18 2.15 17.41
N PRO A 208 -27.19 1.27 17.32
CA PRO A 208 -28.57 1.67 17.10
C PRO A 208 -29.15 2.58 18.18
N ASP A 209 -28.65 2.50 19.42
CA ASP A 209 -29.14 3.36 20.50
C ASP A 209 -28.61 4.79 20.35
N ILE A 210 -27.36 4.94 19.93
CA ILE A 210 -26.76 6.25 19.62
C ILE A 210 -27.42 6.84 18.37
N LEU A 211 -27.59 6.03 17.32
CA LEU A 211 -28.14 6.47 16.04
C LEU A 211 -29.63 6.86 16.10
N ARG A 212 -30.37 6.38 17.10
CA ARG A 212 -31.80 6.71 17.27
C ARG A 212 -32.03 8.22 17.37
N ASP A 213 -31.17 8.90 18.13
CA ASP A 213 -31.27 10.32 18.44
C ASP A 213 -30.17 11.15 17.74
N TRP A 214 -29.49 10.54 16.75
CA TRP A 214 -28.39 11.20 16.04
C TRP A 214 -28.88 12.37 15.19
N PRO A 215 -28.21 13.53 15.21
CA PRO A 215 -28.52 14.64 14.34
C PRO A 215 -28.37 14.22 12.89
N ARG A 216 -29.44 14.42 12.12
CA ARG A 216 -29.52 14.11 10.69
C ARG A 216 -29.38 15.41 9.93
N ASP A 217 -28.12 15.80 9.74
CA ASP A 217 -27.71 16.95 8.96
C ASP A 217 -27.16 16.48 7.60
N PHE A 218 -27.01 17.42 6.66
CA PHE A 218 -26.51 17.10 5.33
C PHE A 218 -25.13 16.44 5.35
N LEU A 219 -25.00 15.35 4.58
CA LEU A 219 -23.76 14.64 4.35
C LEU A 219 -22.86 15.39 3.36
N ASP A 220 -21.79 16.00 3.86
CA ASP A 220 -20.79 16.69 3.05
C ASP A 220 -19.67 15.72 2.60
N HIS A 221 -19.83 15.16 1.40
CA HIS A 221 -18.81 14.31 0.78
C HIS A 221 -17.60 15.11 0.28
N ASP A 222 -17.77 16.39 -0.05
CA ASP A 222 -16.76 17.19 -0.74
C ASP A 222 -15.56 17.47 0.17
N SER A 223 -15.75 17.45 1.49
CA SER A 223 -14.68 17.66 2.47
C SER A 223 -13.45 16.75 2.25
N ALA A 224 -13.66 15.47 1.91
CA ALA A 224 -12.57 14.52 1.66
C ALA A 224 -11.80 14.82 0.36
N GLU A 225 -12.45 15.45 -0.62
CA GLU A 225 -11.88 15.77 -1.94
C GLU A 225 -11.00 17.02 -1.93
N HIS A 226 -11.06 17.84 -0.88
CA HIS A 226 -10.27 19.07 -0.75
C HIS A 226 -8.85 18.84 -0.21
N GLY A 227 -8.54 17.63 0.26
CA GLY A 227 -7.26 17.32 0.90
C GLY A 227 -7.17 17.74 2.36
N THR A 228 -5.95 17.69 2.87
CA THR A 228 -5.60 17.79 4.29
C THR A 228 -5.60 19.28 4.70
N PRO A 229 -6.39 19.69 5.70
CA PRO A 229 -6.44 21.08 6.19
C PRO A 229 -5.15 21.59 6.85
N GLY A 230 -4.16 20.72 7.02
CA GLY A 230 -2.91 20.99 7.70
C GLY A 230 -1.78 20.23 7.01
N ARG A 231 -0.70 20.00 7.74
CA ARG A 231 0.44 19.26 7.19
C ARG A 231 0.04 17.82 6.87
N ILE A 232 0.28 17.42 5.62
CA ILE A 232 0.13 16.05 5.14
C ILE A 232 0.91 15.11 6.07
N PRO A 233 0.29 14.01 6.55
CA PRO A 233 1.03 12.97 7.23
C PRO A 233 2.20 12.49 6.37
N THR A 234 3.41 12.45 6.94
CA THR A 234 4.59 11.99 6.20
C THR A 234 5.06 10.67 6.77
N HIS A 235 5.08 9.64 5.93
CA HIS A 235 5.70 8.36 6.28
C HIS A 235 7.04 8.30 5.56
N PRO A 236 8.17 8.29 6.30
CA PRO A 236 9.47 8.25 5.65
C PRO A 236 9.59 6.97 4.81
N ALA A 237 10.09 7.13 3.58
CA ALA A 237 10.38 6.01 2.71
C ALA A 237 11.30 5.01 3.43
N PRO A 238 11.14 3.69 3.19
CA PRO A 238 11.94 2.70 3.90
C PRO A 238 13.43 2.89 3.57
N THR A 239 14.25 3.11 4.61
CA THR A 239 15.69 3.29 4.48
C THR A 239 16.44 1.98 4.67
N GLY A 240 17.63 1.88 4.05
CA GLY A 240 18.48 0.68 4.14
C GLY A 240 18.28 -0.32 3.00
N PRO A 241 18.94 -1.49 3.08
CA PRO A 241 18.88 -2.52 2.05
C PRO A 241 17.51 -3.19 1.99
N LEU A 242 17.18 -3.79 0.85
CA LEU A 242 15.97 -4.58 0.71
C LEU A 242 16.03 -5.81 1.65
N THR A 243 14.91 -6.12 2.31
CA THR A 243 14.79 -7.26 3.22
C THR A 243 13.83 -8.30 2.65
N ALA A 244 13.96 -9.55 3.10
CA ALA A 244 13.04 -10.63 2.75
C ALA A 244 11.58 -10.27 3.11
N GLN A 245 11.37 -9.72 4.30
CA GLN A 245 10.05 -9.30 4.75
C GLN A 245 9.48 -8.18 3.87
N ARG A 246 10.27 -7.17 3.50
CA ARG A 246 9.80 -6.07 2.64
C ARG A 246 9.37 -6.56 1.26
N ILE A 247 10.12 -7.49 0.66
CA ILE A 247 9.74 -8.05 -0.64
C ILE A 247 8.52 -8.97 -0.52
N ASP A 248 8.41 -9.77 0.54
CA ASP A 248 7.24 -10.61 0.79
C ASP A 248 5.99 -9.75 1.00
N ASP A 249 6.10 -8.64 1.75
CA ASP A 249 5.00 -7.72 2.02
C ASP A 249 4.55 -6.98 0.75
N ALA A 250 5.47 -6.56 -0.12
CA ALA A 250 5.13 -5.84 -1.36
C ALA A 250 4.53 -6.75 -2.44
N PHE A 251 4.94 -8.03 -2.48
CA PHE A 251 4.52 -8.96 -3.52
C PHE A 251 3.43 -9.93 -3.08
N ALA A 252 3.10 -10.00 -1.79
CA ALA A 252 1.95 -10.75 -1.31
C ALA A 252 0.69 -10.47 -2.17
N PRO A 253 -0.17 -11.46 -2.44
CA PRO A 253 0.01 -12.90 -2.23
C PRO A 253 0.85 -13.62 -3.30
N VAL A 254 1.45 -12.92 -4.27
CA VAL A 254 2.33 -13.54 -5.28
C VAL A 254 3.58 -14.10 -4.60
N ASP A 255 3.99 -15.30 -5.03
CA ASP A 255 5.17 -15.95 -4.47
C ASP A 255 6.45 -15.16 -4.79
N VAL A 256 7.35 -15.06 -3.81
CA VAL A 256 8.74 -14.63 -4.00
C VAL A 256 9.60 -15.87 -4.16
N ILE A 257 10.32 -15.98 -5.28
CA ILE A 257 11.22 -17.08 -5.57
C ILE A 257 12.56 -16.82 -4.90
N ARG A 258 12.93 -17.72 -3.99
CA ARG A 258 14.26 -17.79 -3.38
C ARG A 258 14.96 -19.05 -3.82
N ILE A 259 16.21 -18.95 -4.24
CA ILE A 259 16.99 -20.07 -4.78
C ILE A 259 17.92 -20.60 -3.67
N PRO A 260 17.74 -21.86 -3.21
CA PRO A 260 18.63 -22.46 -2.23
C PRO A 260 20.10 -22.44 -2.70
N GLU A 261 21.04 -22.29 -1.77
CA GLU A 261 22.48 -22.23 -2.10
C GLU A 261 22.97 -23.37 -3.03
N PRO A 262 22.55 -24.65 -2.84
CA PRO A 262 22.97 -25.74 -3.73
C PRO A 262 22.42 -25.65 -5.16
N GLU A 263 21.35 -24.89 -5.37
CA GLU A 263 20.68 -24.71 -6.66
C GLU A 263 21.13 -23.45 -7.39
N LEU A 264 21.84 -22.54 -6.70
CA LEU A 264 22.42 -21.36 -7.35
C LEU A 264 23.46 -21.77 -8.39
N PRO A 265 23.53 -21.08 -9.56
CA PRO A 265 24.55 -21.35 -10.55
C PRO A 265 25.96 -21.27 -9.93
N THR A 266 26.78 -22.30 -10.16
CA THR A 266 28.16 -22.32 -9.68
C THR A 266 29.02 -21.26 -10.36
N THR A 267 28.60 -20.82 -11.56
CA THR A 267 29.23 -19.74 -12.32
C THR A 267 28.89 -18.35 -11.81
N LEU A 268 27.88 -18.19 -10.95
CA LEU A 268 27.55 -16.91 -10.30
C LEU A 268 28.55 -16.65 -9.17
N GLU A 269 29.56 -15.83 -9.45
CA GLU A 269 30.69 -15.53 -8.58
C GLU A 269 30.40 -14.36 -7.62
N HIS A 270 29.51 -13.44 -8.00
CA HIS A 270 29.23 -12.22 -7.24
C HIS A 270 28.54 -12.52 -5.90
N PRO A 271 29.20 -12.30 -4.74
CA PRO A 271 28.68 -12.75 -3.44
C PRO A 271 27.35 -12.09 -3.05
N ALA A 272 27.17 -10.80 -3.34
CA ALA A 272 25.94 -10.10 -2.98
C ALA A 272 24.74 -10.55 -3.83
N ALA A 273 24.95 -10.88 -5.11
CA ALA A 273 23.88 -11.40 -5.96
C ALA A 273 23.45 -12.81 -5.52
N ARG A 274 24.41 -13.68 -5.16
CA ARG A 274 24.12 -15.00 -4.56
C ARG A 274 23.26 -14.86 -3.30
N ARG A 275 23.70 -13.99 -2.38
CA ARG A 275 22.98 -13.71 -1.13
C ARG A 275 21.57 -13.17 -1.40
N HIS A 276 21.43 -12.24 -2.35
CA HIS A 276 20.15 -11.65 -2.71
C HIS A 276 19.18 -12.73 -3.23
N LEU A 277 19.59 -13.58 -4.19
CA LEU A 277 18.74 -14.65 -4.73
C LEU A 277 18.33 -15.70 -3.69
N ARG A 278 19.18 -15.96 -2.70
CA ARG A 278 18.93 -16.93 -1.63
C ARG A 278 18.05 -16.38 -0.51
N ASP A 279 18.39 -15.19 -0.01
CA ASP A 279 17.81 -14.65 1.23
C ASP A 279 16.62 -13.72 0.93
N ILE A 280 16.71 -12.90 -0.12
CA ILE A 280 15.70 -11.88 -0.47
C ILE A 280 14.75 -12.44 -1.53
N GLY A 281 15.29 -12.91 -2.66
CA GLY A 281 14.55 -13.50 -3.77
C GLY A 281 14.11 -12.49 -4.83
N LEU A 282 13.34 -12.98 -5.80
CA LEU A 282 12.72 -12.21 -6.88
C LEU A 282 11.21 -12.49 -6.92
N PRO A 283 10.37 -11.55 -7.36
CA PRO A 283 8.95 -11.85 -7.57
C PRO A 283 8.80 -12.97 -8.59
N ALA A 284 7.96 -13.98 -8.31
CA ALA A 284 7.71 -15.10 -9.23
C ALA A 284 7.14 -14.64 -10.58
N ARG A 285 6.44 -13.51 -10.56
CA ARG A 285 6.04 -12.73 -11.72
C ARG A 285 5.88 -11.28 -11.30
N TRP A 286 6.26 -10.36 -12.17
CA TRP A 286 6.01 -8.95 -12.01
C TRP A 286 5.37 -8.41 -13.30
N ALA A 287 4.43 -7.48 -13.19
CA ALA A 287 3.88 -6.76 -14.33
C ALA A 287 3.41 -5.37 -13.93
N CYS A 288 3.49 -4.44 -14.88
CA CYS A 288 3.02 -3.07 -14.73
C CYS A 288 2.84 -2.49 -16.13
N GLY A 289 1.63 -2.02 -16.46
CA GLY A 289 1.32 -1.43 -17.77
C GLY A 289 1.76 -2.30 -18.94
N TRP A 290 2.67 -1.77 -19.76
CA TRP A 290 3.12 -2.39 -21.01
C TRP A 290 4.16 -3.51 -20.85
N THR A 291 4.64 -3.78 -19.64
CA THR A 291 5.72 -4.75 -19.45
C THR A 291 5.38 -5.83 -18.43
N THR A 292 6.13 -6.92 -18.54
CA THR A 292 6.15 -8.00 -17.55
C THR A 292 7.57 -8.47 -17.35
N PHE A 293 7.85 -9.02 -16.17
CA PHE A 293 9.08 -9.73 -15.87
C PHE A 293 8.72 -11.09 -15.27
N THR A 294 9.31 -12.13 -15.83
CA THR A 294 9.22 -13.49 -15.28
C THR A 294 10.65 -14.01 -15.09
N PRO A 295 11.09 -14.28 -13.84
CA PRO A 295 12.38 -14.90 -13.60
C PRO A 295 12.44 -16.30 -14.23
N CYS A 296 13.59 -16.68 -14.75
CA CYS A 296 13.81 -18.04 -15.23
C CYS A 296 14.09 -19.00 -14.06
N PRO A 297 13.80 -20.31 -14.21
CA PRO A 297 14.19 -21.30 -13.22
C PRO A 297 15.71 -21.33 -12.99
N ALA A 298 16.15 -21.61 -11.76
CA ALA A 298 17.57 -21.61 -11.38
C ALA A 298 18.46 -22.46 -12.31
N LYS A 299 17.96 -23.62 -12.75
CA LYS A 299 18.64 -24.53 -13.69
C LYS A 299 18.88 -23.93 -15.09
N ASP A 300 18.10 -22.91 -15.46
CA ASP A 300 18.13 -22.26 -16.77
C ASP A 300 18.95 -20.95 -16.73
N MET A 301 19.48 -20.57 -15.56
CA MET A 301 20.39 -19.42 -15.38
C MET A 301 21.80 -19.73 -15.91
N THR A 302 21.88 -20.03 -17.20
CA THR A 302 23.13 -20.40 -17.89
C THR A 302 23.75 -19.19 -18.59
N PRO A 303 25.08 -19.18 -18.81
CA PRO A 303 25.76 -18.16 -19.61
C PRO A 303 25.19 -18.02 -21.02
N GLN A 304 25.19 -16.79 -21.55
CA GLN A 304 24.78 -16.54 -22.93
C GLN A 304 25.76 -17.21 -23.92
N ASP A 305 25.21 -17.85 -24.96
CA ASP A 305 26.01 -18.45 -26.02
C ASP A 305 26.75 -17.36 -26.83
N ALA A 306 28.07 -17.48 -26.87
CA ALA A 306 28.95 -16.58 -27.62
C ALA A 306 28.74 -16.70 -29.13
N ALA A 307 28.32 -17.86 -29.65
CA ALA A 307 28.06 -18.08 -31.08
C ALA A 307 26.76 -17.42 -31.56
N ALA A 308 25.80 -17.21 -30.65
CA ALA A 308 24.55 -16.49 -30.91
C ALA A 308 24.69 -14.96 -30.71
N THR A 309 25.89 -14.47 -30.39
CA THR A 309 26.11 -13.11 -29.88
C THR A 309 27.13 -12.33 -30.74
N PRO A 310 26.72 -11.26 -31.45
CA PRO A 310 27.67 -10.38 -32.12
C PRO A 310 28.52 -9.62 -31.10
N ALA A 311 29.85 -9.63 -31.27
CA ALA A 311 30.84 -9.04 -30.35
C ALA A 311 30.76 -7.49 -30.23
N ALA A 312 30.12 -6.81 -31.18
CA ALA A 312 30.09 -5.34 -31.28
C ALA A 312 29.11 -4.64 -30.31
N ALA A 313 28.57 -5.36 -29.33
CA ALA A 313 27.41 -4.93 -28.57
C ALA A 313 27.52 -5.22 -27.06
N LEU A 314 28.73 -5.26 -26.52
CA LEU A 314 28.97 -5.44 -25.09
C LEU A 314 29.58 -4.14 -24.53
N PRO A 315 29.22 -3.71 -23.32
CA PRO A 315 29.99 -2.71 -22.59
C PRO A 315 31.46 -3.15 -22.51
N ASP A 316 32.40 -2.19 -22.53
CA ASP A 316 33.83 -2.50 -22.43
C ASP A 316 34.12 -3.43 -21.24
N GLY A 317 34.70 -4.60 -21.53
CA GLY A 317 35.10 -5.58 -20.52
C GLY A 317 34.06 -6.68 -20.20
N THR A 318 32.87 -6.66 -20.79
CA THR A 318 31.85 -7.71 -20.58
C THR A 318 31.91 -8.77 -21.69
N ALA A 319 32.08 -10.05 -21.35
CA ALA A 319 31.92 -11.14 -22.31
C ALA A 319 30.49 -11.73 -22.27
N PRO A 320 29.96 -12.32 -23.36
CA PRO A 320 28.64 -12.98 -23.33
C PRO A 320 28.57 -14.07 -22.26
N ALA A 321 29.69 -14.79 -22.05
CA ALA A 321 29.82 -15.81 -21.02
C ALA A 321 29.72 -15.26 -19.59
N ASP A 322 29.81 -13.94 -19.40
CA ASP A 322 29.64 -13.31 -18.10
C ASP A 322 28.18 -12.94 -17.79
N LEU A 323 27.26 -13.08 -18.75
CA LEU A 323 25.83 -12.81 -18.61
C LEU A 323 25.05 -14.11 -18.42
N LEU A 324 24.48 -14.31 -17.24
CA LEU A 324 23.59 -15.44 -16.94
C LEU A 324 22.15 -15.02 -17.19
N LEU A 325 21.33 -15.86 -17.83
CA LEU A 325 19.90 -15.58 -17.97
C LEU A 325 19.28 -15.37 -16.58
N LEU A 326 18.54 -14.28 -16.41
CA LEU A 326 17.79 -13.96 -15.20
C LEU A 326 16.29 -14.16 -15.40
N GLY A 327 15.79 -13.81 -16.59
CA GLY A 327 14.38 -13.94 -16.95
C GLY A 327 14.03 -13.26 -18.25
N THR A 328 12.73 -13.11 -18.50
CA THR A 328 12.20 -12.60 -19.78
C THR A 328 11.23 -11.46 -19.57
N THR A 329 11.18 -10.56 -20.55
CA THR A 329 10.20 -9.48 -20.68
C THR A 329 9.69 -9.42 -22.13
N PRO A 330 8.58 -8.71 -22.42
CA PRO A 330 8.15 -8.45 -23.79
C PRO A 330 9.20 -7.72 -24.63
N HIS A 331 10.11 -7.01 -23.98
CA HIS A 331 11.16 -6.20 -24.60
C HIS A 331 12.48 -6.97 -24.76
N GLY A 332 12.60 -8.20 -24.29
CA GLY A 332 13.82 -9.00 -24.45
C GLY A 332 14.10 -9.94 -23.30
N THR A 333 15.39 -10.20 -23.08
CA THR A 333 15.86 -11.11 -22.02
C THR A 333 16.70 -10.36 -21.02
N LEU A 334 16.41 -10.54 -19.74
CA LEU A 334 17.18 -9.95 -18.65
C LEU A 334 18.28 -10.92 -18.24
N HIS A 335 19.48 -10.38 -18.03
CA HIS A 335 20.66 -11.13 -17.66
C HIS A 335 21.34 -10.54 -16.43
N LEU A 336 21.83 -11.41 -15.56
CA LEU A 336 22.63 -11.08 -14.40
C LEU A 336 24.10 -11.28 -14.72
N HIS A 337 24.91 -10.25 -14.54
CA HIS A 337 26.34 -10.36 -14.73
C HIS A 337 27.00 -11.11 -13.57
N ARG A 338 27.68 -12.20 -13.88
CA ARG A 338 28.08 -13.21 -12.90
C ARG A 338 29.13 -12.74 -11.91
N ARG A 339 29.91 -11.70 -12.24
CA ARG A 339 31.04 -11.23 -11.42
C ARG A 339 30.75 -9.96 -10.61
N ASP A 340 29.98 -9.03 -11.17
CA ASP A 340 29.67 -7.74 -10.54
C ASP A 340 28.19 -7.58 -10.13
N GLY A 341 27.33 -8.54 -10.50
CA GLY A 341 25.93 -8.55 -10.13
C GLY A 341 25.03 -7.56 -10.88
N SER A 342 25.55 -6.84 -11.88
CA SER A 342 24.76 -5.89 -12.67
C SER A 342 23.69 -6.58 -13.51
N VAL A 343 22.56 -5.92 -13.74
CA VAL A 343 21.44 -6.45 -14.53
C VAL A 343 21.40 -5.77 -15.90
N HIS A 344 21.30 -6.57 -16.95
CA HIS A 344 21.33 -6.14 -18.35
C HIS A 344 20.09 -6.60 -19.09
N LEU A 345 19.51 -5.72 -19.90
CA LEU A 345 18.53 -6.08 -20.91
C LEU A 345 19.25 -6.38 -22.22
N VAL A 346 18.91 -7.51 -22.81
CA VAL A 346 19.38 -7.93 -24.13
C VAL A 346 18.18 -8.01 -25.07
N HIS A 347 18.19 -7.16 -26.10
CA HIS A 347 17.18 -7.12 -27.16
C HIS A 347 17.87 -7.02 -28.52
N ALA A 348 17.63 -8.01 -29.39
CA ALA A 348 18.31 -8.11 -30.68
C ALA A 348 19.84 -7.98 -30.54
N ALA A 349 20.44 -6.95 -31.16
CA ALA A 349 21.87 -6.66 -31.06
C ALA A 349 22.21 -5.65 -29.96
N GLU A 350 21.25 -5.16 -29.18
CA GLU A 350 21.48 -4.17 -28.14
C GLU A 350 21.63 -4.81 -26.75
N ARG A 351 22.54 -4.25 -25.95
CA ARG A 351 22.72 -4.62 -24.54
C ARG A 351 22.80 -3.37 -23.70
N ILE A 352 21.87 -3.27 -22.76
CA ILE A 352 21.70 -2.08 -21.94
C ILE A 352 21.83 -2.51 -20.48
N ARG A 353 22.81 -1.96 -19.77
CA ARG A 353 22.88 -2.12 -18.31
C ARG A 353 21.70 -1.36 -17.70
N LEU A 354 20.71 -2.09 -17.20
CA LEU A 354 19.53 -1.52 -16.55
C LEU A 354 19.80 -1.14 -15.10
N SER A 355 20.63 -1.91 -14.40
CA SER A 355 20.87 -1.66 -12.98
C SER A 355 22.32 -1.91 -12.58
N PRO A 356 22.83 -1.16 -11.60
CA PRO A 356 24.17 -1.35 -11.08
C PRO A 356 24.36 -2.73 -10.46
N ASP A 357 23.35 -3.25 -9.78
CA ASP A 357 23.31 -4.57 -9.15
C ASP A 357 21.88 -5.13 -9.07
N LEU A 358 21.75 -6.37 -8.59
CA LEU A 358 20.48 -7.06 -8.42
C LEU A 358 19.60 -6.44 -7.31
N ASP A 359 20.18 -5.85 -6.26
CA ASP A 359 19.40 -5.23 -5.18
C ASP A 359 18.64 -4.02 -5.71
N HIS A 360 19.35 -3.14 -6.42
CA HIS A 360 18.77 -1.99 -7.06
C HIS A 360 17.67 -2.38 -8.08
N PHE A 361 17.93 -3.39 -8.92
CA PHE A 361 16.91 -3.88 -9.87
C PHE A 361 15.63 -4.32 -9.16
N THR A 362 15.75 -5.16 -8.12
CA THR A 362 14.59 -5.65 -7.36
C THR A 362 13.88 -4.51 -6.62
N ARG A 363 14.61 -3.52 -6.10
CA ARG A 363 14.03 -2.34 -5.43
C ARG A 363 13.22 -1.46 -6.36
N LEU A 364 13.57 -1.36 -7.64
CA LEU A 364 12.74 -0.68 -8.63
C LEU A 364 11.42 -1.42 -8.87
N LEU A 365 11.47 -2.74 -9.04
CA LEU A 365 10.26 -3.56 -9.21
C LEU A 365 9.35 -3.48 -7.97
N GLU A 366 9.95 -3.53 -6.78
CA GLU A 366 9.28 -3.36 -5.49
C GLU A 366 8.71 -1.96 -5.30
N GLY A 367 9.44 -0.92 -5.71
CA GLY A 367 8.99 0.46 -5.67
C GLY A 367 7.76 0.66 -6.55
N VAL A 368 7.79 0.18 -7.80
CA VAL A 368 6.62 0.22 -8.67
C VAL A 368 5.43 -0.44 -7.99
N ARG A 369 5.65 -1.62 -7.41
CA ARG A 369 4.60 -2.39 -6.75
C ARG A 369 3.99 -1.66 -5.56
N ARG A 370 4.82 -1.03 -4.72
CA ARG A 370 4.37 -0.23 -3.57
C ARG A 370 3.52 0.97 -4.00
N TYR A 371 4.04 1.76 -4.93
CA TYR A 371 3.43 3.02 -5.34
C TYR A 371 2.21 2.86 -6.27
N MET A 372 2.04 1.68 -6.87
CA MET A 372 1.03 1.40 -7.89
C MET A 372 -0.36 1.94 -7.57
N ASP A 373 -0.90 1.55 -6.42
CA ASP A 373 -2.23 1.97 -5.99
C ASP A 373 -2.36 3.49 -5.81
N ALA A 374 -1.36 4.10 -5.16
CA ALA A 374 -1.34 5.54 -4.94
C ALA A 374 -1.19 6.33 -6.25
N CYS A 375 -0.43 5.81 -7.23
CA CYS A 375 -0.31 6.46 -8.53
C CYS A 375 -1.61 6.43 -9.34
N TRP A 376 -2.42 5.38 -9.23
CA TRP A 376 -3.70 5.28 -9.91
C TRP A 376 -4.83 6.00 -9.18
N HIS A 377 -4.77 6.00 -7.85
CA HIS A 377 -5.78 6.61 -6.98
C HIS A 377 -5.10 7.55 -5.98
N PRO A 378 -4.47 8.64 -6.44
CA PRO A 378 -3.82 9.60 -5.55
C PRO A 378 -4.87 10.35 -4.74
N ARG A 379 -4.58 10.57 -3.46
CA ARG A 379 -5.37 11.54 -2.68
C ARG A 379 -4.99 12.97 -3.07
N PRO A 380 -5.85 13.97 -2.80
CA PRO A 380 -5.66 15.33 -3.30
C PRO A 380 -4.27 15.95 -3.01
N ASP A 381 -3.65 15.62 -1.87
CA ASP A 381 -2.34 16.15 -1.50
C ASP A 381 -1.15 15.24 -1.83
N GLU A 382 -1.41 14.04 -2.36
CA GLU A 382 -0.35 13.07 -2.67
C GLU A 382 0.23 13.34 -4.06
N ASP A 383 1.56 13.25 -4.18
CA ASP A 383 2.25 13.23 -5.47
C ASP A 383 3.11 11.94 -5.58
N PRO A 384 2.45 10.76 -5.58
CA PRO A 384 3.13 9.48 -5.47
C PRO A 384 4.05 9.22 -6.65
N LYS A 385 3.75 9.78 -7.82
CA LYS A 385 4.63 9.73 -9.00
C LYS A 385 5.97 10.42 -8.73
N ASN A 386 5.94 11.68 -8.28
CA ASN A 386 7.19 12.40 -8.02
C ASN A 386 7.92 11.85 -6.79
N ASP A 387 7.19 11.36 -5.78
CA ASP A 387 7.79 10.68 -4.63
C ASP A 387 8.49 9.37 -5.03
N PHE A 388 7.88 8.57 -5.91
CA PHE A 388 8.51 7.38 -6.48
C PHE A 388 9.79 7.73 -7.24
N LEU A 389 9.72 8.70 -8.17
CA LEU A 389 10.88 9.12 -8.97
C LEU A 389 12.01 9.64 -8.08
N THR A 390 11.67 10.40 -7.03
CA THR A 390 12.64 10.92 -6.05
C THR A 390 13.27 9.80 -5.23
N GLU A 391 12.47 8.84 -4.74
CA GLU A 391 12.99 7.68 -4.00
C GLU A 391 13.96 6.89 -4.89
N MET A 392 13.59 6.60 -6.14
CA MET A 392 14.39 5.79 -7.05
C MET A 392 15.66 6.49 -7.52
N ASP A 393 15.63 7.81 -7.78
CA ASP A 393 16.84 8.57 -8.13
C ASP A 393 17.84 8.61 -6.96
N ALA A 394 17.35 8.66 -5.72
CA ALA A 394 18.20 8.58 -4.53
C ALA A 394 18.91 7.22 -4.38
N LEU A 395 18.41 6.14 -5.00
CA LEU A 395 19.05 4.81 -4.96
C LEU A 395 20.24 4.71 -5.90
N ALA A 396 20.07 5.17 -7.14
CA ALA A 396 21.14 5.26 -8.12
C ALA A 396 20.86 6.42 -9.09
N PRO A 397 21.51 7.58 -8.88
CA PRO A 397 21.21 8.80 -9.61
C PRO A 397 21.29 8.67 -11.13
N GLY A 398 20.24 9.14 -11.80
CA GLY A 398 20.12 9.11 -13.25
C GLY A 398 19.82 7.74 -13.85
N THR A 399 19.38 6.77 -13.05
CA THR A 399 18.87 5.48 -13.55
C THR A 399 17.62 5.67 -14.41
N LEU A 400 16.68 6.49 -13.92
CA LEU A 400 15.41 6.79 -14.59
C LEU A 400 15.49 7.99 -15.55
N ASN A 401 16.69 8.43 -15.91
CA ASN A 401 16.87 9.53 -16.85
C ASN A 401 16.64 9.05 -18.29
N SER A 402 15.51 9.45 -18.89
CA SER A 402 15.09 9.08 -20.24
C SER A 402 16.07 9.43 -21.36
N GLN A 403 16.99 10.37 -21.13
CA GLN A 403 18.05 10.71 -22.08
C GLN A 403 19.18 9.67 -22.11
N ARG A 404 19.17 8.68 -21.21
CA ARG A 404 20.10 7.55 -21.19
C ARG A 404 19.40 6.28 -21.69
N PRO A 405 20.11 5.37 -22.37
CA PRO A 405 19.54 4.10 -22.82
C PRO A 405 18.89 3.28 -21.70
N SER A 406 19.48 3.28 -20.50
CA SER A 406 18.91 2.59 -19.34
C SER A 406 17.58 3.21 -18.89
N GLY A 407 17.48 4.55 -18.89
CA GLY A 407 16.27 5.25 -18.48
C GLY A 407 15.13 5.07 -19.47
N ALA A 408 15.43 5.16 -20.77
CA ALA A 408 14.46 4.87 -21.83
C ALA A 408 13.89 3.44 -21.74
N GLN A 409 14.69 2.46 -21.29
CA GLN A 409 14.16 1.12 -21.03
C GLN A 409 13.36 1.04 -19.73
N TRP A 410 13.77 1.74 -18.68
CA TRP A 410 13.01 1.82 -17.44
C TRP A 410 11.65 2.49 -17.61
N GLU A 411 11.49 3.43 -18.54
CA GLU A 411 10.18 4.02 -18.88
C GLU A 411 9.15 2.93 -19.17
N TYR A 412 9.49 1.88 -19.93
CA TYR A 412 8.57 0.75 -20.14
C TYR A 412 8.20 0.02 -18.85
N PHE A 413 9.11 -0.05 -17.87
CA PHE A 413 8.87 -0.71 -16.58
C PHE A 413 8.07 0.12 -15.60
N ILE A 414 8.14 1.44 -15.68
CA ILE A 414 7.45 2.33 -14.74
C ILE A 414 6.22 3.00 -15.36
N ALA A 415 6.04 2.91 -16.68
CA ALA A 415 4.95 3.55 -17.43
C ALA A 415 3.58 3.30 -16.80
N GLY A 416 3.33 2.08 -16.32
CA GLY A 416 2.07 1.75 -15.68
C GLY A 416 1.76 2.54 -14.41
N ILE A 417 2.72 3.24 -13.79
CA ILE A 417 2.49 4.12 -12.62
C ILE A 417 2.92 5.58 -12.86
N THR A 418 3.55 5.88 -14.00
CA THR A 418 4.04 7.23 -14.32
C THR A 418 3.33 7.87 -15.51
N GLU A 419 2.79 7.08 -16.43
CA GLU A 419 2.21 7.54 -17.69
C GLU A 419 0.79 7.03 -17.90
N LEU A 420 0.50 5.82 -17.44
CA LEU A 420 -0.78 5.15 -17.65
C LEU A 420 -1.62 5.14 -16.37
N ASP A 421 -2.93 5.01 -16.57
CA ASP A 421 -3.88 4.68 -15.51
C ASP A 421 -3.97 3.15 -15.23
N GLU A 422 -4.90 2.76 -14.36
CA GLU A 422 -5.13 1.35 -14.00
C GLU A 422 -5.59 0.48 -15.18
N ASP A 423 -6.24 1.09 -16.19
CA ASP A 423 -6.72 0.42 -17.40
C ASP A 423 -5.62 0.32 -18.48
N GLY A 424 -4.49 1.01 -18.27
CA GLY A 424 -3.33 0.98 -19.15
C GLY A 424 -3.39 1.97 -20.31
N PHE A 425 -4.17 3.05 -20.18
CA PHE A 425 -4.32 4.11 -21.19
C PHE A 425 -3.60 5.40 -20.85
#